data_AF-A0A951CMS0-F1
#
_entry.id   AF-A0A951CMS0-F1
#
_cell.length_a   1.000
_cell.length_b   1.000
_cell.length_c   1.000
_cell.angle_alpha   90.00
_cell.angle_beta   90.00
_cell.angle_gamma   90.00
#
_symmetry.space_group_name_H-M   'P 1'
#
loop_
_entity.id
_entity.type
_entity.pdbx_description
1 polymer ?
#
loop_
_entity_poly.entity_id
_entity_poly.type
_entity_poly.pdbx_seq_one_letter_code
_entity_poly.pdbx_strand_id
1 'polypeptide(L)'
;WTSINNALANDGEGIWNERDRSVPASQWNPKQRAQFMAAAQSLRSAAAQAVGLAKLTPHRVMRELYEQFIAYARAYAERVPNYTPPDDTLAGTANSASSALGAICGAIADGSAAARGPLVQPQAAPTQTAPPGSPANPQRFLTSRNPVCADWKSALDQFGTQTAAWQELNPNIPAMLWNQEQKATNYAVAPVMNSYANKLDQLGRRSGNPVLQDFATLSAQYRRAFVLAIPTYSPPDNHLANAANYVSTTILGACVAVGA
;
A
#
# COMPACT_ATOMS: atom_id res chain seq x y z
N TRP A 1 -4.12 12.77 -8.49
CA TRP A 1 -4.24 11.33 -8.18
C TRP A 1 -5.66 10.83 -8.34
N THR A 2 -6.66 11.41 -7.66
CA THR A 2 -8.06 10.96 -7.68
C THR A 2 -8.63 10.64 -9.06
N SER A 3 -8.42 11.49 -10.06
CA SER A 3 -8.88 11.23 -11.44
C SER A 3 -8.29 9.93 -12.02
N ILE A 4 -6.98 9.70 -11.84
CA ILE A 4 -6.30 8.46 -12.28
C ILE A 4 -6.88 7.24 -11.56
N ASN A 5 -7.08 7.34 -10.24
CA ASN A 5 -7.63 6.25 -9.44
C ASN A 5 -9.09 5.92 -9.80
N ASN A 6 -9.90 6.94 -10.07
CA ASN A 6 -11.29 6.75 -10.51
C ASN A 6 -11.33 6.09 -11.89
N ALA A 7 -10.47 6.50 -12.83
CA ALA A 7 -10.35 5.82 -14.12
C ALA A 7 -9.92 4.36 -13.93
N LEU A 8 -8.93 4.08 -13.08
CA LEU A 8 -8.51 2.71 -12.76
C LEU A 8 -9.66 1.85 -12.19
N ALA A 9 -10.50 2.44 -11.33
CA ALA A 9 -11.65 1.76 -10.75
C ALA A 9 -12.78 1.56 -11.77
N ASN A 10 -13.12 2.59 -12.55
CA ASN A 10 -14.26 2.61 -13.46
C ASN A 10 -13.97 1.86 -14.77
N ASP A 11 -12.77 1.98 -15.34
CA ASP A 11 -12.34 1.23 -16.53
C ASP A 11 -12.24 -0.29 -16.24
N GLY A 12 -12.30 -0.66 -14.95
CA GLY A 12 -12.28 -2.03 -14.46
C GLY A 12 -13.62 -2.55 -13.94
N GLU A 13 -14.71 -1.78 -13.95
CA GLU A 13 -16.00 -2.24 -13.42
C GLU A 13 -16.47 -3.51 -14.17
N GLY A 14 -16.80 -4.56 -13.39
CA GLY A 14 -17.11 -5.91 -13.84
C GLY A 14 -15.91 -6.71 -14.38
N ILE A 15 -14.96 -6.08 -15.07
CA ILE A 15 -13.89 -6.78 -15.78
C ILE A 15 -12.67 -7.07 -14.89
N TRP A 16 -12.36 -6.21 -13.93
CA TRP A 16 -11.15 -6.33 -13.10
C TRP A 16 -11.29 -7.38 -12.00
N ASN A 17 -12.43 -7.42 -11.31
CA ASN A 17 -12.68 -8.24 -10.12
C ASN A 17 -13.22 -9.65 -10.44
N GLU A 18 -13.88 -9.85 -11.59
CA GLU A 18 -14.48 -11.14 -11.98
C GLU A 18 -13.50 -12.11 -12.65
N ARG A 19 -12.24 -11.71 -12.84
CA ARG A 19 -11.24 -12.57 -13.47
C ARG A 19 -10.88 -13.74 -12.56
N ASP A 20 -10.97 -14.94 -13.12
CA ASP A 20 -10.32 -16.10 -12.51
C ASP A 20 -8.80 -16.00 -12.70
N ARG A 21 -8.12 -15.64 -11.60
CA ARG A 21 -6.67 -15.45 -11.54
C ARG A 21 -5.90 -16.76 -11.43
N SER A 22 -6.58 -17.89 -11.28
CA SER A 22 -5.95 -19.21 -11.19
C SER A 22 -5.64 -19.82 -12.56
N VAL A 23 -6.22 -19.29 -13.64
CA VAL A 23 -6.09 -19.85 -14.99
C VAL A 23 -4.96 -19.16 -15.75
N PRO A 24 -3.93 -19.89 -16.24
CA PRO A 24 -2.85 -19.32 -17.03
C PRO A 24 -3.29 -18.91 -18.43
N ALA A 25 -2.54 -18.01 -19.07
CA ALA A 25 -2.84 -17.48 -20.41
C ALA A 25 -3.00 -18.56 -21.49
N SER A 26 -2.27 -19.67 -21.36
CA SER A 26 -2.35 -20.82 -22.28
C SER A 26 -3.70 -21.55 -22.24
N GLN A 27 -4.52 -21.32 -21.22
CA GLN A 27 -5.82 -21.97 -21.01
C GLN A 27 -7.01 -21.00 -21.11
N TRP A 28 -6.75 -19.72 -21.39
CA TRP A 28 -7.82 -18.74 -21.49
C TRP A 28 -8.74 -18.98 -22.69
N ASN A 29 -10.04 -18.94 -22.43
CA ASN A 29 -11.02 -18.70 -23.48
C ASN A 29 -10.97 -17.23 -23.96
N PRO A 30 -11.65 -16.88 -25.08
CA PRO A 30 -11.63 -15.52 -25.62
C PRO A 30 -12.10 -14.44 -24.63
N LYS A 31 -13.09 -14.74 -23.77
CA LYS A 31 -13.59 -13.80 -22.76
C LYS A 31 -12.52 -13.53 -21.69
N GLN A 32 -11.91 -14.57 -21.13
CA GLN A 32 -10.83 -14.43 -20.14
C GLN A 32 -9.67 -13.63 -20.71
N ARG A 33 -9.24 -13.94 -21.95
CA ARG A 33 -8.19 -13.18 -22.64
C ARG A 33 -8.55 -11.70 -22.75
N ALA A 34 -9.78 -11.38 -23.17
CA ALA A 34 -10.23 -10.00 -23.27
C ALA A 34 -10.21 -9.29 -21.90
N GLN A 35 -10.66 -9.96 -20.83
CA GLN A 35 -10.66 -9.39 -19.49
C GLN A 35 -9.25 -9.07 -18.98
N PHE A 36 -8.29 -9.99 -19.15
CA PHE A 36 -6.91 -9.76 -18.75
C PHE A 36 -6.21 -8.68 -19.59
N MET A 37 -6.47 -8.62 -20.90
CA MET A 37 -5.93 -7.58 -21.78
C MET A 37 -6.48 -6.19 -21.44
N ALA A 38 -7.77 -6.07 -21.15
CA ALA A 38 -8.38 -4.82 -20.69
C ALA A 38 -7.76 -4.35 -19.37
N ALA A 39 -7.58 -5.26 -18.43
CA ALA A 39 -6.90 -5.00 -17.17
C ALA A 39 -5.44 -4.53 -17.35
N ALA A 40 -4.66 -5.20 -18.20
CA ALA A 40 -3.32 -4.76 -18.56
C ALA A 40 -3.32 -3.34 -19.13
N GLN A 41 -4.29 -3.04 -19.99
CA GLN A 41 -4.41 -1.72 -20.62
C GLN A 41 -4.77 -0.64 -19.60
N SER A 42 -5.69 -0.90 -18.68
CA SER A 42 -6.06 0.04 -17.62
C SER A 42 -4.85 0.39 -16.73
N LEU A 43 -4.12 -0.62 -16.25
CA LEU A 43 -2.89 -0.40 -15.48
C LEU A 43 -1.81 0.34 -16.27
N ARG A 44 -1.63 0.02 -17.56
CA ARG A 44 -0.67 0.71 -18.44
C ARG A 44 -1.03 2.19 -18.61
N SER A 45 -2.30 2.50 -18.85
CA SER A 45 -2.80 3.87 -18.98
C SER A 45 -2.62 4.66 -17.68
N ALA A 46 -2.99 4.08 -16.54
CA ALA A 46 -2.84 4.71 -15.24
C ALA A 46 -1.36 4.95 -14.89
N ALA A 47 -0.49 3.98 -15.18
CA ALA A 47 0.95 4.14 -15.02
C ALA A 47 1.53 5.27 -15.90
N ALA A 48 1.07 5.39 -17.14
CA ALA A 48 1.51 6.47 -18.04
C ALA A 48 1.11 7.85 -17.48
N GLN A 49 -0.11 8.00 -16.98
CA GLN A 49 -0.59 9.25 -16.37
C GLN A 49 0.15 9.59 -15.07
N ALA A 50 0.49 8.57 -14.26
CA ALA A 50 1.20 8.75 -12.99
C ALA A 50 2.65 9.26 -13.15
N VAL A 51 3.28 9.10 -14.32
CA VAL A 51 4.64 9.63 -14.59
C VAL A 51 4.71 11.14 -14.35
N GLY A 52 3.69 11.89 -14.77
CA GLY A 52 3.65 13.34 -14.54
C GLY A 52 3.63 13.70 -13.06
N LEU A 53 2.86 12.94 -12.26
CA LEU A 53 2.79 13.13 -10.82
C LEU A 53 4.12 12.79 -10.14
N ALA A 54 4.78 11.71 -10.55
CA ALA A 54 6.10 11.36 -10.02
C ALA A 54 7.13 12.48 -10.26
N LYS A 55 7.16 13.05 -11.48
CA LYS A 55 8.06 14.17 -11.81
C LYS A 55 7.80 15.44 -10.99
N LEU A 56 6.53 15.74 -10.71
CA LEU A 56 6.13 16.93 -9.98
C LEU A 56 6.20 16.78 -8.46
N THR A 57 6.41 15.56 -7.94
CA THR A 57 6.39 15.29 -6.50
C THR A 57 7.77 15.55 -5.86
N PRO A 58 7.92 16.62 -5.05
CA PRO A 58 9.20 16.93 -4.42
C PRO A 58 9.54 15.95 -3.29
N HIS A 59 8.53 15.54 -2.52
CA HIS A 59 8.69 14.64 -1.38
C HIS A 59 9.17 13.25 -1.85
N ARG A 60 10.39 12.88 -1.49
CA ARG A 60 11.08 11.66 -1.98
C ARG A 60 10.21 10.41 -1.87
N VAL A 61 9.73 10.08 -0.67
CA VAL A 61 8.99 8.82 -0.44
C VAL A 61 7.65 8.80 -1.18
N MET A 62 7.02 9.96 -1.39
CA MET A 62 5.77 10.03 -2.16
C MET A 62 6.04 9.83 -3.65
N ARG A 63 7.14 10.38 -4.15
CA ARG A 63 7.61 10.12 -5.52
C ARG A 63 7.94 8.64 -5.70
N GLU A 64 8.67 8.03 -4.76
CA GLU A 64 8.96 6.58 -4.78
C GLU A 64 7.67 5.75 -4.80
N LEU A 65 6.62 6.14 -4.06
CA LEU A 65 5.34 5.43 -4.09
C LEU A 65 4.63 5.51 -5.45
N TYR A 66 4.64 6.68 -6.11
CA TYR A 66 4.20 6.80 -7.51
C TYR A 66 5.05 5.94 -8.45
N GLU A 67 6.37 5.96 -8.29
CA GLU A 67 7.30 5.18 -9.08
C GLU A 67 7.06 3.66 -8.94
N GLN A 68 6.75 3.19 -7.73
CA GLN A 68 6.44 1.78 -7.50
C GLN A 68 5.07 1.38 -8.03
N PHE A 69 4.06 2.25 -7.94
CA PHE A 69 2.82 2.02 -8.69
C PHE A 69 3.08 1.82 -10.19
N ILE A 70 3.85 2.73 -10.80
CA ILE A 70 4.20 2.67 -12.24
C ILE A 70 4.96 1.38 -12.58
N ALA A 71 5.99 1.05 -11.79
CA ALA A 71 6.86 -0.10 -12.06
C ALA A 71 6.10 -1.42 -12.00
N TYR A 72 5.27 -1.64 -10.96
CA TYR A 72 4.50 -2.87 -10.82
C TYR A 72 3.33 -2.96 -11.81
N ALA A 73 2.66 -1.85 -12.10
CA ALA A 73 1.59 -1.80 -13.11
C ALA A 73 2.10 -2.18 -14.51
N ARG A 74 3.27 -1.65 -14.90
CA ARG A 74 3.93 -2.01 -16.18
C ARG A 74 4.37 -3.46 -16.20
N ALA A 75 5.03 -3.92 -15.13
CA ALA A 75 5.48 -5.31 -15.02
C ALA A 75 4.32 -6.31 -15.16
N TYR A 76 3.17 -6.04 -14.54
CA TYR A 76 1.97 -6.86 -14.73
C TYR A 76 1.48 -6.83 -16.19
N ALA A 77 1.33 -5.64 -16.76
CA ALA A 77 0.81 -5.47 -18.12
C ALA A 77 1.70 -6.14 -19.18
N GLU A 78 3.02 -6.23 -18.94
CA GLU A 78 3.98 -6.96 -19.78
C GLU A 78 3.86 -8.48 -19.63
N ARG A 79 3.48 -8.97 -18.45
CA ARG A 79 3.30 -10.41 -18.20
C ARG A 79 1.99 -10.98 -18.73
N VAL A 80 0.95 -10.15 -18.88
CA VAL A 80 -0.39 -10.60 -19.28
C VAL A 80 -0.43 -11.52 -20.52
N PRO A 81 0.30 -11.26 -21.62
CA PRO A 81 0.29 -12.16 -22.78
C PRO A 81 0.73 -13.60 -22.48
N ASN A 82 1.61 -13.78 -21.48
CA ASN A 82 2.13 -15.07 -21.03
C ASN A 82 1.80 -15.31 -19.55
N TYR A 83 0.66 -14.81 -19.09
CA TYR A 83 0.29 -14.79 -17.68
C TYR A 83 0.31 -16.17 -17.05
N THR A 84 0.87 -16.23 -15.85
CA THR A 84 0.74 -17.32 -14.90
C THR A 84 0.13 -16.79 -13.60
N PRO A 85 -0.56 -17.62 -12.80
CA PRO A 85 -1.20 -17.16 -11.55
C PRO A 85 -0.28 -16.36 -10.61
N PRO A 86 1.01 -16.70 -10.42
CA PRO A 86 1.94 -15.88 -9.62
C PRO A 86 2.14 -14.45 -10.13
N ASP A 87 1.93 -14.18 -11.42
CA ASP A 87 2.04 -12.82 -11.96
C ASP A 87 0.94 -11.88 -11.40
N ASP A 88 -0.16 -12.41 -10.83
CA ASP A 88 -1.21 -11.58 -10.19
C ASP A 88 -0.68 -10.75 -9.03
N THR A 89 0.37 -11.23 -8.35
CA THR A 89 1.02 -10.47 -7.29
C THR A 89 1.55 -9.12 -7.78
N LEU A 90 1.95 -9.00 -9.05
CA LEU A 90 2.36 -7.71 -9.63
C LEU A 90 1.19 -6.72 -9.65
N ALA A 91 0.00 -7.16 -10.06
CA ALA A 91 -1.22 -6.35 -10.02
C ALA A 91 -1.63 -6.03 -8.57
N GLY A 92 -1.58 -7.00 -7.66
CA GLY A 92 -1.86 -6.78 -6.24
C GLY A 92 -0.92 -5.76 -5.58
N THR A 93 0.35 -5.77 -5.97
CA THR A 93 1.36 -4.79 -5.50
C THR A 93 1.08 -3.40 -6.05
N ALA A 94 0.77 -3.28 -7.36
CA ALA A 94 0.37 -2.02 -7.97
C ALA A 94 -0.89 -1.45 -7.31
N ASN A 95 -1.91 -2.29 -7.09
CA ASN A 95 -3.14 -1.87 -6.43
C ASN A 95 -2.90 -1.43 -4.98
N SER A 96 -2.04 -2.12 -4.23
CA SER A 96 -1.66 -1.70 -2.87
C SER A 96 -0.98 -0.33 -2.90
N ALA A 97 -0.04 -0.09 -3.82
CA ALA A 97 0.59 1.23 -3.96
C ALA A 97 -0.42 2.31 -4.34
N SER A 98 -1.36 1.98 -5.23
CA SER A 98 -2.47 2.85 -5.64
C SER A 98 -3.37 3.22 -4.45
N SER A 99 -3.79 2.24 -3.67
CA SER A 99 -4.63 2.44 -2.48
C SER A 99 -3.88 3.22 -1.39
N ALA A 100 -2.57 3.03 -1.24
CA ALA A 100 -1.74 3.83 -0.35
C ALA A 100 -1.75 5.31 -0.76
N LEU A 101 -1.53 5.61 -2.05
CA LEU A 101 -1.62 6.97 -2.58
C LEU A 101 -3.00 7.58 -2.34
N GLY A 102 -4.07 6.81 -2.57
CA GLY A 102 -5.44 7.24 -2.33
C GLY A 102 -5.69 7.58 -0.86
N ALA A 103 -5.29 6.70 0.06
CA ALA A 103 -5.45 6.91 1.50
C ALA A 103 -4.60 8.09 2.02
N ILE A 104 -3.38 8.26 1.51
CA ILE A 104 -2.53 9.41 1.85
C ILE A 104 -3.19 10.72 1.37
N CYS A 105 -3.68 10.77 0.13
CA CYS A 105 -4.39 11.93 -0.39
C CYS A 105 -5.67 12.21 0.41
N GLY A 106 -6.44 11.20 0.79
CA GLY A 106 -7.63 11.35 1.64
C GLY A 106 -7.28 11.92 3.02
N ALA A 107 -6.25 11.38 3.69
CA ALA A 107 -5.78 11.90 4.97
C ALA A 107 -5.35 13.37 4.89
N ILE A 108 -4.79 13.80 3.76
CA ILE A 108 -4.42 15.20 3.53
C ILE A 108 -5.65 16.07 3.28
N ALA A 109 -6.52 15.64 2.36
CA ALA A 109 -7.70 16.41 1.94
C ALA A 109 -8.69 16.61 3.09
N ASP A 110 -8.86 15.59 3.94
CA ASP A 110 -9.82 15.62 5.05
C ASP A 110 -9.17 16.09 6.37
N GLY A 111 -7.91 16.52 6.33
CA GLY A 111 -7.23 17.21 7.43
C GLY A 111 -6.58 16.31 8.50
N SER A 112 -6.84 15.01 8.52
CA SER A 112 -6.25 14.08 9.50
C SER A 112 -4.72 14.07 9.49
N ALA A 113 -4.08 14.14 8.32
CA ALA A 113 -2.63 14.21 8.21
C ALA A 113 -2.07 15.48 8.85
N ALA A 114 -2.73 16.62 8.65
CA ALA A 114 -2.31 17.90 9.24
C ALA A 114 -2.57 17.95 10.75
N ALA A 115 -3.69 17.38 11.21
CA ALA A 115 -4.05 17.35 12.62
C ALA A 115 -3.16 16.43 13.47
N ARG A 116 -2.73 15.29 12.91
CA ARG A 116 -1.96 14.27 13.65
C ARG A 116 -0.47 14.29 13.36
N GLY A 117 -0.05 14.67 12.15
CA GLY A 117 1.33 14.64 11.69
C GLY A 117 2.34 15.32 12.63
N PRO A 118 2.11 16.57 13.08
CA PRO A 118 3.01 17.27 13.99
C PRO A 118 3.17 16.61 15.37
N LEU A 119 2.22 15.75 15.76
CA LEU A 119 2.24 15.05 17.05
C LEU A 119 3.02 13.72 16.98
N VAL A 120 3.31 13.23 15.77
CA VAL A 120 4.10 12.01 15.59
C VAL A 120 5.56 12.33 15.83
N GLN A 121 6.20 11.52 16.67
CA GLN A 121 7.64 11.65 16.92
C GLN A 121 8.43 11.43 15.61
N PRO A 122 9.30 12.39 15.23
CA PRO A 122 10.16 12.25 14.07
C PRO A 122 11.00 10.97 14.15
N GLN A 123 11.15 10.27 13.02
CA GLN A 123 12.05 9.11 12.97
C GLN A 123 13.50 9.55 12.74
N ALA A 124 14.42 8.73 13.24
CA ALA A 124 15.82 8.87 12.87
C ALA A 124 15.97 8.73 11.35
N ALA A 125 16.90 9.50 10.78
CA ALA A 125 17.17 9.52 9.35
C ALA A 125 17.37 8.08 8.79
N PRO A 126 16.98 7.85 7.52
CA PRO A 126 17.22 6.57 6.87
C PRO A 126 18.72 6.29 6.80
N THR A 127 19.10 5.02 6.86
CA THR A 127 20.51 4.61 6.82
C THR A 127 21.14 4.83 5.46
N GLN A 128 20.32 4.79 4.41
CA GLN A 128 20.70 5.08 3.03
C GLN A 128 19.49 5.70 2.33
N THR A 129 19.74 6.56 1.35
CA THR A 129 18.69 7.10 0.47
C THR A 129 18.93 6.61 -0.94
N ALA A 130 17.88 6.15 -1.62
CA ALA A 130 17.97 5.79 -3.02
C ALA A 130 18.38 7.04 -3.84
N PRO A 131 19.32 6.91 -4.80
CA PRO A 131 19.59 7.99 -5.73
C PRO A 131 18.32 8.27 -6.55
N PRO A 132 18.03 9.54 -6.91
CA PRO A 132 16.89 9.83 -7.78
C PRO A 132 16.99 9.03 -9.09
N GLY A 133 16.04 8.12 -9.30
CA GLY A 133 15.92 7.36 -10.54
C GLY A 133 15.23 8.17 -11.64
N SER A 134 15.01 7.56 -12.82
CA SER A 134 14.19 8.16 -13.87
C SER A 134 12.71 7.97 -13.57
N PRO A 135 11.93 9.04 -13.30
CA PRO A 135 10.49 8.89 -13.02
C PRO A 135 9.70 8.44 -14.26
N ALA A 136 10.29 8.55 -15.46
CA ALA A 136 9.67 8.07 -16.70
C ALA A 136 9.76 6.54 -16.86
N ASN A 137 10.77 5.92 -16.24
CA ASN A 137 10.98 4.47 -16.31
C ASN A 137 11.46 3.90 -14.96
N PRO A 138 10.64 4.00 -13.90
CA PRO A 138 11.02 3.49 -12.60
C PRO A 138 11.11 1.96 -12.63
N GLN A 139 12.04 1.43 -11.86
CA GLN A 139 12.21 0.00 -11.66
C GLN A 139 11.54 -0.44 -10.37
N ARG A 140 11.12 -1.71 -10.32
CA ARG A 140 10.62 -2.32 -9.09
C ARG A 140 11.72 -2.25 -8.04
N PHE A 141 11.40 -1.76 -6.86
CA PHE A 141 12.38 -1.63 -5.78
C PHE A 141 12.91 -2.99 -5.32
N LEU A 142 12.14 -4.07 -5.56
CA LEU A 142 12.54 -5.43 -5.27
C LEU A 142 12.45 -6.31 -6.53
N THR A 143 13.59 -6.83 -6.96
CA THR A 143 13.74 -7.69 -8.14
C THR A 143 14.34 -9.06 -7.80
N SER A 144 14.80 -9.25 -6.57
CA SER A 144 15.33 -10.49 -6.02
C SER A 144 14.87 -10.66 -4.57
N ARG A 145 14.96 -11.88 -4.03
CA ARG A 145 14.55 -12.17 -2.65
C ARG A 145 15.27 -11.26 -1.65
N ASN A 146 14.52 -10.72 -0.70
CA ASN A 146 15.07 -9.98 0.43
C ASN A 146 15.03 -10.84 1.70
N PRO A 147 16.09 -10.84 2.53
CA PRO A 147 16.12 -11.61 3.77
C PRO A 147 15.01 -11.24 4.77
N VAL A 148 14.42 -10.04 4.69
CA VAL A 148 13.36 -9.63 5.63
C VAL A 148 11.96 -10.08 5.20
N CYS A 149 11.77 -10.67 4.02
CA CYS A 149 10.43 -10.95 3.49
C CYS A 149 9.62 -11.94 4.33
N ALA A 150 10.25 -13.01 4.84
CA ALA A 150 9.57 -13.97 5.71
C ALA A 150 9.16 -13.32 7.04
N ASP A 151 10.07 -12.58 7.67
CA ASP A 151 9.80 -11.81 8.90
C ASP A 151 8.69 -10.78 8.68
N TRP A 152 8.66 -10.13 7.50
CA TRP A 152 7.65 -9.13 7.13
C TRP A 152 6.26 -9.75 7.04
N LYS A 153 6.14 -10.87 6.31
CA LYS A 153 4.88 -11.63 6.23
C LYS A 153 4.41 -12.06 7.61
N SER A 154 5.28 -12.65 8.41
CA SER A 154 4.95 -13.09 9.76
C SER A 154 4.48 -11.93 10.65
N ALA A 155 5.12 -10.76 10.56
CA ALA A 155 4.70 -9.57 11.30
C ALA A 155 3.31 -9.08 10.89
N LEU A 156 2.99 -9.07 9.58
CA LEU A 156 1.66 -8.68 9.09
C LEU A 156 0.59 -9.69 9.52
N ASP A 157 0.85 -11.00 9.40
CA ASP A 157 -0.09 -12.06 9.81
C ASP A 157 -0.39 -11.98 11.32
N GLN A 158 0.64 -11.77 12.14
CA GLN A 158 0.50 -11.58 13.57
C GLN A 158 -0.31 -10.32 13.88
N PHE A 159 -0.02 -9.20 13.21
CA PHE A 159 -0.78 -7.96 13.37
C PHE A 159 -2.25 -8.13 13.01
N GLY A 160 -2.55 -8.83 11.90
CA GLY A 160 -3.93 -9.15 11.51
C GLY A 160 -4.66 -9.93 12.59
N THR A 161 -4.03 -10.97 13.13
CA THR A 161 -4.60 -11.79 14.22
C THR A 161 -4.83 -10.96 15.49
N GLN A 162 -3.84 -10.15 15.90
CA GLN A 162 -3.92 -9.36 17.13
C GLN A 162 -4.90 -8.18 17.05
N THR A 163 -5.28 -7.78 15.84
CA THR A 163 -6.19 -6.64 15.61
C THR A 163 -7.56 -7.04 15.08
N ALA A 164 -7.87 -8.34 14.99
CA ALA A 164 -9.13 -8.85 14.43
C ALA A 164 -10.37 -8.16 15.04
N ALA A 165 -10.47 -8.09 16.37
CA ALA A 165 -11.60 -7.42 17.04
C ALA A 165 -11.73 -5.92 16.69
N TRP A 166 -10.61 -5.23 16.47
CA TRP A 166 -10.61 -3.84 16.04
C TRP A 166 -11.08 -3.69 14.58
N GLN A 167 -10.73 -4.65 13.72
CA GLN A 167 -11.12 -4.63 12.30
C GLN A 167 -12.63 -4.83 12.10
N GLU A 168 -13.31 -5.50 13.03
CA GLU A 168 -14.77 -5.68 13.01
C GLU A 168 -15.55 -4.42 13.43
N LEU A 169 -14.88 -3.41 13.98
CA LEU A 169 -15.55 -2.17 14.36
C LEU A 169 -15.92 -1.36 13.13
N ASN A 170 -17.10 -0.72 13.17
CA ASN A 170 -17.49 0.23 12.13
C ASN A 170 -16.62 1.51 12.21
N PRO A 171 -15.75 1.78 11.23
CA PRO A 171 -14.85 2.94 11.27
C PRO A 171 -15.60 4.28 11.08
N ASN A 172 -16.88 4.26 10.73
CA ASN A 172 -17.68 5.47 10.55
C ASN A 172 -18.24 6.02 11.87
N ILE A 173 -18.03 5.34 13.00
CA ILE A 173 -18.49 5.81 14.32
C ILE A 173 -17.35 6.62 14.98
N PRO A 174 -17.53 7.94 15.21
CA PRO A 174 -16.52 8.76 15.89
C PRO A 174 -16.39 8.39 17.38
N ALA A 175 -15.25 8.73 17.98
CA ALA A 175 -14.92 8.41 19.37
C ALA A 175 -15.99 8.85 20.37
N MET A 176 -16.62 10.01 20.13
CA MET A 176 -17.66 10.56 21.00
C MET A 176 -18.94 9.71 21.05
N LEU A 177 -19.14 8.80 20.10
CA LEU A 177 -20.31 7.93 19.99
C LEU A 177 -19.98 6.45 20.29
N TRP A 178 -18.74 6.14 20.68
CA TRP A 178 -18.39 4.76 21.03
C TRP A 178 -19.11 4.30 22.30
N ASN A 179 -19.66 3.09 22.24
CA ASN A 179 -20.05 2.37 23.44
C ASN A 179 -18.80 1.91 24.22
N GLN A 180 -19.01 1.33 25.42
CA GLN A 180 -17.92 0.92 26.30
C GLN A 180 -16.98 -0.11 25.67
N GLU A 181 -17.53 -1.07 24.92
CA GLU A 181 -16.76 -2.13 24.25
C GLU A 181 -15.94 -1.58 23.09
N GLN A 182 -16.55 -0.78 22.22
CA GLN A 182 -15.86 -0.10 21.11
C GLN A 182 -14.71 0.76 21.61
N LYS A 183 -14.92 1.49 22.70
CA LYS A 183 -13.87 2.28 23.34
C LYS A 183 -12.76 1.37 23.86
N ALA A 184 -13.09 0.33 24.62
CA ALA A 184 -12.10 -0.60 25.14
C ALA A 184 -11.25 -1.25 24.02
N THR A 185 -11.87 -1.70 22.94
CA THR A 185 -11.21 -2.30 21.78
C THR A 185 -10.28 -1.32 21.07
N ASN A 186 -10.72 -0.08 20.81
CA ASN A 186 -9.88 0.94 20.21
C ASN A 186 -8.68 1.31 21.10
N TYR A 187 -8.85 1.42 22.41
CA TYR A 187 -7.71 1.71 23.29
C TYR A 187 -6.75 0.53 23.41
N ALA A 188 -7.25 -0.71 23.42
CA ALA A 188 -6.44 -1.93 23.50
C ALA A 188 -5.57 -2.14 22.26
N VAL A 189 -6.00 -1.67 21.08
CA VAL A 189 -5.23 -1.85 19.83
C VAL A 189 -4.03 -0.91 19.73
N ALA A 190 -4.05 0.25 20.42
CA ALA A 190 -2.98 1.25 20.37
C ALA A 190 -1.56 0.68 20.64
N PRO A 191 -1.30 -0.07 21.73
CA PRO A 191 0.01 -0.67 21.97
C PRO A 191 0.40 -1.71 20.91
N VAL A 192 -0.56 -2.48 20.38
CA VAL A 192 -0.32 -3.46 19.29
C VAL A 192 0.15 -2.74 18.02
N MET A 193 -0.55 -1.65 17.65
CA MET A 193 -0.20 -0.83 16.49
C MET A 193 1.18 -0.17 16.62
N ASN A 194 1.53 0.34 17.79
CA ASN A 194 2.86 0.91 18.04
C ASN A 194 3.96 -0.15 18.00
N SER A 195 3.73 -1.32 18.58
CA SER A 195 4.67 -2.45 18.52
C SER A 195 4.90 -2.89 17.07
N TYR A 196 3.82 -3.02 16.29
CA TYR A 196 3.90 -3.34 14.87
C TYR A 196 4.66 -2.27 14.08
N ALA A 197 4.39 -0.98 14.30
CA ALA A 197 5.12 0.12 13.68
C ALA A 197 6.63 0.04 13.97
N ASN A 198 7.02 -0.25 15.23
CA ASN A 198 8.43 -0.43 15.59
C ASN A 198 9.06 -1.64 14.88
N LYS A 199 8.31 -2.74 14.74
CA LYS A 199 8.77 -3.93 14.00
C LYS A 199 9.01 -3.61 12.52
N LEU A 200 8.12 -2.85 11.89
CA LEU A 200 8.29 -2.44 10.49
C LEU A 200 9.55 -1.60 10.31
N ASP A 201 9.81 -0.61 11.17
CA ASP A 201 11.03 0.20 11.12
C ASP A 201 12.31 -0.65 11.24
N GLN A 202 12.30 -1.63 12.14
CA GLN A 202 13.43 -2.57 12.31
C GLN A 202 13.66 -3.41 11.05
N LEU A 203 12.59 -3.94 10.44
CA LEU A 203 12.69 -4.72 9.20
C LEU A 203 13.15 -3.85 8.02
N GLY A 204 12.62 -2.62 7.92
CA GLY A 204 13.06 -1.63 6.94
C GLY A 204 14.57 -1.40 7.00
N ARG A 205 15.10 -1.14 8.20
CA ARG A 205 16.55 -0.95 8.43
C ARG A 205 17.39 -2.18 8.09
N ARG A 206 16.90 -3.39 8.40
CA ARG A 206 17.59 -4.66 8.12
C ARG A 206 17.53 -5.09 6.66
N SER A 207 16.68 -4.47 5.84
CA SER A 207 16.44 -4.91 4.47
C SER A 207 17.61 -4.68 3.52
N GLY A 208 18.50 -3.74 3.82
CA GLY A 208 19.53 -3.28 2.88
C GLY A 208 18.96 -2.62 1.61
N ASN A 209 17.66 -2.29 1.59
CA ASN A 209 16.99 -1.69 0.44
C ASN A 209 16.41 -0.33 0.85
N PRO A 210 16.90 0.79 0.28
CA PRO A 210 16.51 2.12 0.73
C PRO A 210 15.01 2.44 0.52
N VAL A 211 14.41 1.98 -0.58
CA VAL A 211 12.97 2.21 -0.85
C VAL A 211 12.10 1.36 0.09
N LEU A 212 12.51 0.12 0.38
CA LEU A 212 11.83 -0.71 1.38
C LEU A 212 11.88 -0.05 2.76
N GLN A 213 13.04 0.49 3.15
CA GLN A 213 13.18 1.23 4.40
C GLN A 213 12.30 2.48 4.46
N ASP A 214 12.24 3.25 3.38
CA ASP A 214 11.41 4.45 3.28
C ASP A 214 9.91 4.09 3.38
N PHE A 215 9.45 3.03 2.71
CA PHE A 215 8.07 2.54 2.83
C PHE A 215 7.75 1.96 4.21
N ALA A 216 8.69 1.23 4.82
CA ALA A 216 8.51 0.72 6.18
C ALA A 216 8.31 1.87 7.17
N THR A 217 9.14 2.92 7.04
CA THR A 217 9.05 4.13 7.86
C THR A 217 7.76 4.89 7.60
N LEU A 218 7.35 5.05 6.34
CA LEU A 218 6.09 5.68 5.98
C LEU A 218 4.89 4.95 6.60
N SER A 219 4.83 3.63 6.47
CA SER A 219 3.78 2.80 7.08
C SER A 219 3.74 2.96 8.59
N ALA A 220 4.90 2.90 9.25
CA ALA A 220 5.02 3.04 10.69
C ALA A 220 4.59 4.43 11.18
N GLN A 221 4.92 5.51 10.44
CA GLN A 221 4.54 6.88 10.78
C GLN A 221 3.03 7.12 10.67
N TYR A 222 2.40 6.69 9.59
CA TYR A 222 0.94 6.76 9.44
C TYR A 222 0.21 5.93 10.51
N ARG A 223 0.78 4.77 10.89
CA ARG A 223 0.23 3.95 11.97
C ARG A 223 0.28 4.68 13.31
N ARG A 224 1.40 5.31 13.65
CA ARG A 224 1.55 6.11 14.88
C ARG A 224 0.62 7.32 14.88
N ALA A 225 0.44 7.99 13.74
CA ALA A 225 -0.53 9.07 13.58
C ALA A 225 -1.97 8.61 13.88
N PHE A 226 -2.37 7.44 13.37
CA PHE A 226 -3.66 6.85 13.69
C PHE A 226 -3.81 6.54 15.18
N VAL A 227 -2.77 5.99 15.82
CA VAL A 227 -2.79 5.73 17.27
C VAL A 227 -3.03 7.01 18.08
N LEU A 228 -2.40 8.13 17.68
CA LEU A 228 -2.63 9.43 18.31
C LEU A 228 -4.05 9.97 18.08
N ALA A 229 -4.73 9.52 17.02
CA ALA A 229 -6.10 9.90 16.73
C ALA A 229 -7.12 9.16 17.61
N ILE A 230 -6.82 7.94 18.09
CA ILE A 230 -7.77 7.07 18.81
C ILE A 230 -8.60 7.82 19.89
N PRO A 231 -8.01 8.62 20.79
CA PRO A 231 -8.78 9.29 21.84
C PRO A 231 -9.80 10.32 21.32
N THR A 232 -9.56 10.90 20.14
CA THR A 232 -10.41 11.90 19.50
C THR A 232 -10.75 11.49 18.07
N TYR A 233 -10.93 10.19 17.87
CA TYR A 233 -11.08 9.62 16.54
C TYR A 233 -12.30 10.18 15.82
N SER A 234 -12.08 10.57 14.57
CA SER A 234 -13.11 10.93 13.60
C SER A 234 -12.99 10.03 12.37
N PRO A 235 -14.07 9.76 11.61
CA PRO A 235 -14.01 8.88 10.44
C PRO A 235 -12.89 9.21 9.43
N PRO A 236 -12.56 10.49 9.14
CA PRO A 236 -11.40 10.83 8.31
C PRO A 236 -10.06 10.27 8.80
N ASP A 237 -9.88 10.09 10.11
CA ASP A 237 -8.64 9.53 10.68
C ASP A 237 -8.40 8.10 10.20
N ASN A 238 -9.43 7.38 9.71
CA ASN A 238 -9.27 6.05 9.12
C ASN A 238 -8.36 6.05 7.88
N HIS A 239 -8.26 7.17 7.16
CA HIS A 239 -7.30 7.30 6.07
C HIS A 239 -5.85 7.08 6.53
N LEU A 240 -5.53 7.42 7.79
CA LEU A 240 -4.21 7.15 8.36
C LEU A 240 -3.95 5.65 8.53
N ALA A 241 -4.92 4.91 9.07
CA ALA A 241 -4.81 3.45 9.20
C ALA A 241 -4.72 2.76 7.85
N ASN A 242 -5.51 3.20 6.87
CA ASN A 242 -5.49 2.68 5.50
C ASN A 242 -4.15 2.95 4.80
N ALA A 243 -3.62 4.17 4.90
CA ALA A 243 -2.32 4.51 4.34
C ALA A 243 -1.21 3.60 4.93
N ALA A 244 -1.21 3.44 6.26
CA ALA A 244 -0.26 2.54 6.92
C ALA A 244 -0.36 1.10 6.40
N ASN A 245 -1.58 0.58 6.29
CA ASN A 245 -1.83 -0.77 5.81
C ASN A 245 -1.38 -0.97 4.37
N TYR A 246 -1.81 -0.12 3.45
CA TYR A 246 -1.54 -0.28 2.02
C TYR A 246 -0.07 -0.10 1.65
N VAL A 247 0.66 0.77 2.36
CA VAL A 247 2.13 0.86 2.20
C VAL A 247 2.77 -0.46 2.67
N SER A 248 2.31 -1.05 3.78
CA SER A 248 2.83 -2.32 4.27
C SER A 248 2.53 -3.50 3.33
N THR A 249 1.32 -3.56 2.76
CA THR A 249 0.95 -4.60 1.78
C THR A 249 1.65 -4.42 0.44
N THR A 250 2.06 -3.20 0.07
CA THR A 250 2.94 -2.97 -1.08
C THR A 250 4.29 -3.68 -0.90
N ILE A 251 4.87 -3.64 0.30
CA ILE A 251 6.11 -4.37 0.61
C ILE A 251 5.87 -5.88 0.59
N LEU A 252 4.76 -6.36 1.17
CA LEU A 252 4.42 -7.79 1.12
C LEU A 252 4.26 -8.29 -0.33
N GLY A 253 3.52 -7.55 -1.16
CA GLY A 253 3.34 -7.89 -2.57
C GLY A 253 4.66 -7.95 -3.33
N ALA A 254 5.55 -6.98 -3.11
CA ALA A 254 6.90 -6.99 -3.66
C ALA A 254 7.70 -8.25 -3.25
N CYS A 255 7.63 -8.63 -1.98
CA CYS A 255 8.25 -9.85 -1.45
C CYS A 255 7.72 -11.12 -2.13
N VAL A 256 6.40 -11.27 -2.24
CA VAL A 256 5.78 -12.44 -2.90
C VAL A 256 6.16 -12.47 -4.39
N ALA A 257 6.23 -11.32 -5.05
CA ALA A 257 6.59 -11.22 -6.48
C ALA A 257 8.02 -11.69 -6.81
N VAL A 258 8.89 -11.83 -5.80
CA VAL A 258 10.25 -12.37 -5.92
C VAL A 258 10.42 -13.74 -5.25
N GLY A 259 9.30 -14.38 -4.89
CA GLY A 259 9.24 -15.76 -4.40
C GLY A 259 9.52 -15.91 -2.91
N ALA A 260 9.01 -15.00 -2.07
CA ALA A 260 8.93 -15.15 -0.62
C ALA A 260 7.83 -16.11 -0.17
#